data_AF-A0A2V8FEF3-F1
#
_entry.id   AF-A0A2V8FEF3-F1
#
_cell.length_a   1.000
_cell.length_b   1.000
_cell.length_c   1.000
_cell.angle_alpha   90.00
_cell.angle_beta   90.00
_cell.angle_gamma   90.00
#
_symmetry.space_group_name_H-M   'P 1'
#
loop_
_entity.id
_entity.type
_entity.pdbx_description
1 polymer ?
#
loop_
_entity_poly.entity_id
_entity_poly.type
_entity_poly.pdbx_seq_one_letter_code
_entity_poly.pdbx_strand_id
1 'polypeptide(L)'
;MAAVAILGVSLRGGFVVRVQAAEPAQEKKSASDTYVGPTTPWGHPDLQGVWNNSTNTPLERMTADEQERGRIAQRPVREETDGTGAAWPETGGRLERAFLVVDPPDGRIPMRAEAIERLVAREKARDGRGEADSWLDRNTWERCISRTLPVAMIPNLYNNNYQILQTPDYVVIQMEMIHEARIIPLDGRAHASDRVRQWLGDSRGHWEGRTLVIETTNFNDKLDGGDIQPSHVIQTGHRGSGKTLRLVERFTRVNAGTIDYRFTVEDPQTFTRPYTVAIPMRKATEDTALYEYACHEGNYAMLNLLKGGRANEQAAVDASRLMSRQRTEAGHPGIREPAVPIIPPR
;
A
#
# COMPACT_ATOMS: atom_id res chain seq x y z
N MET A 1 35.33 23.55 43.83
CA MET A 1 35.13 24.67 44.77
C MET A 1 34.09 25.59 44.17
N ALA A 2 32.94 25.69 44.83
CA ALA A 2 31.83 26.54 44.42
C ALA A 2 32.18 28.02 44.67
N ALA A 3 31.84 28.89 43.72
CA ALA A 3 31.77 30.33 43.95
C ALA A 3 30.37 30.79 43.56
N VAL A 4 29.54 31.02 44.57
CA VAL A 4 28.25 31.69 44.48
C VAL A 4 28.52 33.19 44.56
N ALA A 5 28.01 33.95 43.60
CA ALA A 5 27.86 35.40 43.72
C ALA A 5 26.42 35.76 43.35
N ILE A 6 25.68 36.29 44.33
CA ILE A 6 24.39 36.95 44.15
C ILE A 6 24.55 38.38 44.67
N LEU A 7 24.27 39.35 43.81
CA LEU A 7 23.89 40.75 44.08
C LEU A 7 23.83 41.41 42.69
N GLY A 8 22.81 42.14 42.24
CA GLY A 8 21.58 42.64 42.82
C GLY A 8 20.76 43.29 41.69
N VAL A 9 19.47 43.52 41.94
CA VAL A 9 18.45 43.97 41.00
C VAL A 9 18.66 45.42 40.54
N SER A 10 18.45 45.69 39.25
CA SER A 10 17.93 46.99 38.78
C SER A 10 17.12 46.79 37.49
N LEU A 11 15.79 46.94 37.59
CA LEU A 11 14.88 46.95 36.46
C LEU A 11 15.05 48.29 35.70
N ARG A 12 15.59 48.23 34.48
CA ARG A 12 15.31 49.17 33.37
C ARG A 12 16.00 48.67 32.10
N GLY A 13 15.23 48.17 31.14
CA GLY A 13 15.74 47.86 29.81
C GLY A 13 14.74 47.07 28.97
N GLY A 14 14.17 47.71 27.95
CA GLY A 14 13.35 47.03 26.95
C GLY A 14 14.16 45.94 26.24
N PHE A 15 13.63 44.73 26.21
CA PHE A 15 14.23 43.62 25.47
C PHE A 15 13.95 43.82 23.98
N VAL A 16 14.95 44.27 23.23
CA VAL A 16 14.93 44.17 21.77
C VAL A 16 15.34 42.73 21.42
N VAL A 17 14.36 41.90 21.08
CA VAL A 17 14.62 40.57 20.52
C VAL A 17 15.16 40.77 19.10
N ARG A 18 16.48 40.65 18.93
CA ARG A 18 17.08 40.49 17.60
C ARG A 18 16.79 39.07 17.14
N VAL A 19 15.85 38.93 16.20
CA VAL A 19 15.69 37.71 15.42
C VAL A 19 16.90 37.62 14.49
N GLN A 20 17.83 36.73 14.81
CA GLN A 20 18.91 36.38 13.92
C GLN A 20 18.35 35.43 12.87
N ALA A 21 18.25 35.90 11.62
CA ALA A 21 17.85 35.07 10.50
C ALA A 21 18.84 33.91 10.38
N ALA A 22 18.34 32.67 10.42
CA ALA A 22 19.14 31.50 10.12
C ALA A 22 19.59 31.59 8.65
N GLU A 23 20.90 31.46 8.41
CA GLU A 23 21.43 31.29 7.06
C GLU A 23 20.80 30.05 6.40
N PRO A 24 20.47 30.10 5.10
CA PRO A 24 19.93 28.94 4.41
C PRO A 24 20.98 27.84 4.40
N ALA A 25 20.60 26.67 4.93
CA ALA A 25 21.42 25.48 4.86
C ALA A 25 21.69 25.15 3.38
N GLN A 26 22.97 25.15 2.98
CA GLN A 26 23.38 24.66 1.67
C GLN A 26 23.05 23.16 1.57
N GLU A 27 22.05 22.81 0.75
CA GLU A 27 21.80 21.43 0.36
C GLU A 27 23.04 20.86 -0.33
N LYS A 28 23.66 19.84 0.30
CA LYS A 28 24.68 19.03 -0.36
C LYS A 28 24.02 18.32 -1.54
N LYS A 29 24.47 18.61 -2.76
CA LYS A 29 24.10 17.85 -3.97
C LYS A 29 24.26 16.36 -3.72
N SER A 30 23.16 15.65 -3.86
CA SER A 30 23.10 14.20 -3.65
C SER A 30 23.84 13.48 -4.80
N ALA A 31 24.29 12.24 -4.60
CA ALA A 31 24.87 11.42 -5.69
C ALA A 31 23.90 11.28 -6.89
N SER A 32 22.61 11.48 -6.66
CA SER A 32 21.58 11.58 -7.69
C SER A 32 21.76 12.77 -8.63
N ASP A 33 22.52 13.81 -8.29
CA ASP A 33 22.68 15.05 -9.07
C ASP A 33 23.89 15.02 -10.03
N THR A 34 24.86 14.13 -9.81
CA THR A 34 26.10 14.09 -10.59
C THR A 34 26.14 13.01 -11.68
N TYR A 35 25.26 12.01 -11.63
CA TYR A 35 25.21 10.96 -12.66
C TYR A 35 24.67 11.47 -14.00
N VAL A 36 25.50 11.48 -15.03
CA VAL A 36 25.06 11.74 -16.41
C VAL A 36 24.82 10.40 -17.10
N GLY A 37 23.56 9.96 -17.07
CA GLY A 37 23.12 8.74 -17.73
C GLY A 37 22.83 8.91 -19.22
N PRO A 38 22.42 7.82 -19.91
CA PRO A 38 21.93 7.92 -21.28
C PRO A 38 20.73 8.87 -21.34
N THR A 39 20.61 9.56 -22.47
CA THR A 39 19.49 10.43 -22.80
C THR A 39 18.75 9.88 -24.01
N THR A 40 17.46 10.13 -24.04
CA THR A 40 16.60 9.87 -25.19
C THR A 40 17.00 10.77 -26.37
N PRO A 41 16.62 10.42 -27.63
CA PRO A 41 16.89 11.27 -28.79
C PRO A 41 16.32 12.70 -28.70
N TRP A 42 15.33 12.93 -27.83
CA TRP A 42 14.74 14.24 -27.55
C TRP A 42 15.28 14.91 -26.28
N GLY A 43 16.37 14.39 -25.70
CA GLY A 43 17.17 15.09 -24.68
C GLY A 43 16.76 14.86 -23.22
N HIS A 44 15.69 14.12 -22.94
CA HIS A 44 15.34 13.73 -21.57
C HIS A 44 16.19 12.55 -21.08
N PRO A 45 16.45 12.39 -19.77
CA PRO A 45 17.03 11.18 -19.21
C PRO A 45 16.28 9.92 -19.67
N ASP A 46 17.03 8.92 -20.09
CA ASP A 46 16.49 7.63 -20.49
C ASP A 46 16.20 6.78 -19.25
N LEU A 47 14.93 6.48 -19.03
CA LEU A 47 14.36 5.61 -18.01
C LEU A 47 13.80 4.32 -18.62
N GLN A 48 13.91 4.12 -19.94
CA GLN A 48 13.29 2.98 -20.61
C GLN A 48 13.85 1.64 -20.11
N GLY A 49 12.97 0.64 -20.13
CA GLY A 49 13.30 -0.73 -19.81
C GLY A 49 12.48 -1.29 -18.66
N VAL A 50 12.88 -2.48 -18.19
CA VAL A 50 12.23 -3.18 -17.10
C VAL A 50 12.98 -2.90 -15.80
N TRP A 51 12.22 -2.53 -14.77
CA TRP A 51 12.71 -2.19 -13.45
C TRP A 51 11.97 -3.00 -12.39
N ASN A 52 12.69 -3.53 -11.42
CA ASN A 52 12.13 -4.30 -10.31
C ASN A 52 12.28 -3.50 -9.01
N ASN A 53 11.21 -3.44 -8.20
CA ASN A 53 11.24 -2.74 -6.91
C ASN A 53 11.15 -3.67 -5.68
N SER A 54 11.27 -4.98 -5.87
CA SER A 54 11.16 -5.96 -4.78
C SER A 54 12.14 -5.64 -3.65
N THR A 55 11.66 -5.79 -2.41
CA THR A 55 12.47 -5.70 -1.19
C THR A 55 11.70 -6.30 -0.02
N ASN A 56 12.40 -6.82 0.98
CA ASN A 56 11.82 -7.21 2.25
C ASN A 56 11.92 -6.11 3.33
N THR A 57 12.37 -4.91 2.97
CA THR A 57 12.36 -3.75 3.85
C THR A 57 10.90 -3.36 4.13
N PRO A 58 10.47 -3.29 5.39
CA PRO A 58 9.08 -2.96 5.74
C PRO A 58 8.72 -1.53 5.31
N LEU A 59 7.44 -1.29 5.02
CA LEU A 59 6.97 0.06 4.66
C LEU A 59 7.20 1.06 5.81
N GLU A 60 6.75 0.71 7.01
CA GLU A 60 6.80 1.56 8.20
C GLU A 60 7.77 1.03 9.26
N ARG A 61 8.21 1.92 10.15
CA ARG A 61 8.91 1.57 11.39
C ARG A 61 7.93 0.96 12.40
N MET A 62 7.73 -0.35 12.32
CA MET A 62 6.92 -1.11 13.29
C MET A 62 7.66 -1.31 14.61
N THR A 63 6.93 -1.21 15.74
CA THR A 63 7.42 -1.60 17.07
C THR A 63 7.56 -3.12 17.17
N ALA A 64 8.30 -3.59 18.18
CA ALA A 64 8.44 -5.03 18.43
C ALA A 64 7.08 -5.70 18.67
N ASP A 65 6.19 -5.03 19.41
CA ASP A 65 4.84 -5.55 19.69
C ASP A 65 3.97 -5.58 18.44
N GLU A 66 4.06 -4.58 17.55
CA GLU A 66 3.37 -4.57 16.26
C GLU A 66 3.82 -5.75 15.39
N GLN A 67 5.13 -6.01 15.36
CA GLN A 67 5.71 -7.14 14.62
C GLN A 67 5.28 -8.49 15.21
N GLU A 68 5.28 -8.64 16.54
CA GLU A 68 4.81 -9.85 17.22
C GLU A 68 3.34 -10.11 16.92
N ARG A 69 2.47 -9.09 17.07
CA ARG A 69 1.04 -9.22 16.75
C ARG A 69 0.83 -9.63 15.30
N GLY A 70 1.57 -9.05 14.36
CA GLY A 70 1.54 -9.46 12.96
C GLY A 70 1.92 -10.92 12.76
N ARG A 71 2.98 -11.41 13.42
CA ARG A 71 3.38 -12.83 13.37
C ARG A 71 2.32 -13.76 13.95
N ILE A 72 1.75 -13.41 15.10
CA ILE A 72 0.69 -14.20 15.75
C ILE A 72 -0.55 -14.27 14.85
N ALA A 73 -0.96 -13.15 14.26
CA ALA A 73 -2.12 -13.08 13.38
C ALA A 73 -1.95 -13.94 12.11
N GLN A 74 -0.72 -14.06 11.60
CA GLN A 74 -0.42 -14.85 10.41
C GLN A 74 -0.22 -16.35 10.68
N ARG A 75 -0.03 -16.75 11.95
CA ARG A 75 0.28 -18.14 12.31
C ARG A 75 -0.83 -19.13 11.92
N PRO A 76 -2.12 -18.90 12.24
CA PRO A 76 -3.19 -19.84 11.88
C PRO A 76 -3.28 -20.06 10.37
N VAL A 77 -3.13 -19.00 9.57
CA VAL A 77 -3.15 -19.10 8.10
C VAL A 77 -1.98 -19.95 7.59
N ARG A 78 -0.79 -19.79 8.16
CA ARG A 78 0.38 -20.58 7.77
C ARG A 78 0.25 -22.05 8.14
N GLU A 79 -0.30 -22.34 9.32
CA GLU A 79 -0.54 -23.69 9.81
C GLU A 79 -1.60 -24.40 8.95
N GLU A 80 -2.72 -23.73 8.67
CA GLU A 80 -3.82 -24.29 7.86
C GLU A 80 -3.44 -24.49 6.38
N THR A 81 -2.50 -23.69 5.87
CA THR A 81 -2.03 -23.80 4.49
C THR A 81 -0.81 -24.69 4.34
N ASP A 82 -0.32 -25.36 5.38
CA ASP A 82 0.95 -26.12 5.34
C ASP A 82 2.14 -25.32 4.77
N GLY A 83 2.11 -23.98 4.92
CA GLY A 83 3.08 -23.09 4.28
C GLY A 83 2.99 -23.02 2.75
N THR A 84 2.01 -23.67 2.12
CA THR A 84 1.76 -23.65 0.67
C THR A 84 1.11 -22.35 0.20
N GLY A 85 1.03 -21.32 1.07
CA GLY A 85 0.57 -19.97 0.70
C GLY A 85 1.14 -19.62 -0.67
N ALA A 86 0.26 -19.60 -1.68
CA ALA A 86 0.61 -19.79 -3.08
C ALA A 86 1.38 -18.60 -3.65
N ALA A 87 2.64 -18.47 -3.27
CA ALA A 87 3.50 -17.41 -3.70
C ALA A 87 4.92 -17.97 -3.87
N TRP A 88 5.49 -17.72 -5.03
CA TRP A 88 6.93 -17.74 -5.24
C TRP A 88 7.43 -16.36 -4.84
N PRO A 89 7.87 -16.15 -3.59
CA PRO A 89 8.17 -14.81 -3.11
C PRO A 89 9.39 -14.25 -3.85
N GLU A 90 9.26 -13.04 -4.38
CA GLU A 90 10.41 -12.30 -4.88
C GLU A 90 11.23 -11.79 -3.69
N THR A 91 12.46 -12.28 -3.59
CA THR A 91 13.39 -11.84 -2.54
C THR A 91 14.29 -10.73 -3.07
N GLY A 92 13.83 -9.47 -3.00
CA GLY A 92 14.64 -8.30 -3.37
C GLY A 92 15.70 -7.87 -2.35
N GLY A 93 15.92 -8.68 -1.30
CA GLY A 93 16.81 -8.36 -0.20
C GLY A 93 16.37 -7.16 0.64
N ARG A 94 17.16 -6.83 1.67
CA ARG A 94 16.92 -5.70 2.57
C ARG A 94 17.75 -4.51 2.12
N LEU A 95 17.12 -3.33 2.06
CA LEU A 95 17.84 -2.08 1.88
C LEU A 95 18.66 -1.73 3.13
N GLU A 96 19.66 -0.87 2.98
CA GLU A 96 20.43 -0.35 4.12
C GLU A 96 19.55 0.39 5.14
N ARG A 97 18.42 0.96 4.68
CA ARG A 97 17.41 1.57 5.55
C ARG A 97 16.47 0.54 6.15
N ALA A 98 16.04 0.81 7.38
CA ALA A 98 15.18 -0.10 8.14
C ALA A 98 13.71 -0.11 7.69
N PHE A 99 13.24 0.93 6.98
CA PHE A 99 11.86 1.08 6.50
C PHE A 99 11.81 2.00 5.26
N LEU A 100 10.70 2.00 4.52
CA LEU A 100 10.56 2.71 3.23
C LEU A 100 10.02 4.15 3.34
N VAL A 101 9.20 4.46 4.36
CA VAL A 101 8.76 5.84 4.66
C VAL A 101 9.96 6.67 5.10
N VAL A 102 10.36 7.68 4.33
CA VAL A 102 11.54 8.53 4.63
C VAL A 102 11.17 9.88 5.21
N ASP A 103 9.94 10.33 4.97
CA ASP A 103 9.36 11.50 5.60
C ASP A 103 7.93 11.12 6.00
N PRO A 104 7.56 11.18 7.28
CA PRO A 104 8.35 11.68 8.40
C PRO A 104 9.55 10.80 8.78
N PRO A 105 10.60 11.34 9.44
CA PRO A 105 11.82 10.61 9.76
C PRO A 105 11.63 9.52 10.82
N ASP A 106 10.50 9.54 11.54
CA ASP A 106 10.10 8.45 12.41
C ASP A 106 9.73 7.17 11.64
N GLY A 107 9.52 7.27 10.32
CA GLY A 107 9.19 6.14 9.45
C GLY A 107 7.75 5.68 9.57
N ARG A 108 6.84 6.53 10.04
CA ARG A 108 5.42 6.20 10.26
C ARG A 108 4.52 6.95 9.29
N ILE A 109 3.47 6.29 8.82
CA ILE A 109 2.40 6.95 8.07
C ILE A 109 1.52 7.72 9.07
N PRO A 110 1.37 9.04 8.93
CA PRO A 110 0.78 9.90 9.95
C PRO A 110 -0.76 9.93 9.84
N MET A 111 -1.39 8.76 10.07
CA MET A 111 -2.84 8.54 9.97
C MET A 111 -3.64 9.47 10.90
N ARG A 112 -4.78 9.98 10.41
CA ARG A 112 -5.79 10.66 11.23
C ARG A 112 -6.59 9.67 12.06
N ALA A 113 -6.98 10.05 13.27
CA ALA A 113 -7.85 9.24 14.12
C ALA A 113 -9.17 8.94 13.42
N GLU A 114 -9.78 9.94 12.78
CA GLU A 114 -11.03 9.80 12.04
C GLU A 114 -10.88 8.87 10.83
N ALA A 115 -9.70 8.82 10.22
CA ALA A 115 -9.43 7.88 9.12
C ALA A 115 -9.34 6.44 9.63
N ILE A 116 -8.67 6.23 10.76
CA ILE A 116 -8.62 4.93 11.43
C ILE A 116 -10.03 4.49 11.84
N GLU A 117 -10.83 5.37 12.42
CA GLU A 117 -12.22 5.08 12.80
C GLU A 117 -13.08 4.67 11.60
N ARG A 118 -12.92 5.33 10.45
CA ARG A 118 -13.59 4.91 9.21
C ARG A 118 -13.22 3.49 8.78
N LEU A 119 -11.93 3.14 8.84
CA LEU A 119 -11.46 1.79 8.49
C LEU A 119 -12.01 0.74 9.48
N VAL A 120 -11.95 1.03 10.78
CA VAL A 120 -12.50 0.16 11.83
C VAL A 120 -14.02 0.00 11.69
N ALA A 121 -14.75 1.08 11.39
CA ALA A 121 -16.20 1.03 11.20
C ALA A 121 -16.58 0.14 10.01
N ARG A 122 -15.78 0.15 8.94
CA ARG A 122 -15.99 -0.72 7.77
C ARG A 122 -15.72 -2.18 8.08
N GLU A 123 -14.65 -2.47 8.83
CA GLU A 123 -14.38 -3.82 9.30
C GLU A 123 -15.55 -4.33 10.16
N LYS A 124 -16.04 -3.51 11.09
CA LYS A 124 -17.22 -3.83 11.93
C LYS A 124 -18.50 -3.98 11.11
N ALA A 125 -18.66 -3.26 10.01
CA ALA A 125 -19.83 -3.42 9.14
C ALA A 125 -19.89 -4.80 8.44
N ARG A 126 -18.78 -5.56 8.46
CA ARG A 126 -18.70 -6.95 7.98
C ARG A 126 -18.91 -7.98 9.09
N ASP A 127 -19.02 -7.55 10.34
CA ASP A 127 -19.18 -8.46 11.47
C ASP A 127 -20.42 -9.35 11.29
N GLY A 128 -20.27 -10.63 11.60
CA GLY A 128 -21.30 -11.65 11.41
C GLY A 128 -21.54 -12.11 9.95
N ARG A 129 -20.88 -11.53 8.93
CA ARG A 129 -21.00 -11.94 7.51
C ARG A 129 -19.92 -12.93 7.05
N GLY A 130 -18.86 -13.11 7.83
CA GLY A 130 -17.66 -13.86 7.43
C GLY A 130 -16.73 -13.07 6.51
N GLU A 131 -15.67 -13.71 6.00
CA GLU A 131 -14.61 -13.05 5.21
C GLU A 131 -15.09 -12.59 3.81
N ALA A 132 -16.14 -13.20 3.27
CA ALA A 132 -16.74 -12.81 2.01
C ALA A 132 -18.15 -13.40 1.88
N ASP A 133 -19.17 -12.55 1.87
CA ASP A 133 -20.57 -12.95 1.64
C ASP A 133 -20.98 -12.65 0.19
N SER A 134 -20.44 -11.58 -0.40
CA SER A 134 -20.61 -11.21 -1.81
C SER A 134 -19.28 -10.80 -2.46
N TRP A 135 -19.29 -10.69 -3.79
CA TRP A 135 -18.19 -10.10 -4.56
C TRP A 135 -17.89 -8.65 -4.14
N LEU A 136 -18.86 -7.96 -3.53
CA LEU A 136 -18.63 -6.61 -3.00
C LEU A 136 -17.61 -6.63 -1.86
N ASP A 137 -17.57 -7.69 -1.05
CA ASP A 137 -16.70 -7.82 0.13
C ASP A 137 -15.23 -8.17 -0.22
N ARG A 138 -14.85 -8.07 -1.51
CA ARG A 138 -13.59 -8.56 -2.08
C ARG A 138 -12.85 -7.45 -2.76
N ASN A 139 -11.59 -7.25 -2.39
CA ASN A 139 -10.89 -6.01 -2.73
C ASN A 139 -10.70 -5.85 -4.25
N THR A 140 -10.42 -4.63 -4.69
CA THR A 140 -10.24 -4.31 -6.12
C THR A 140 -9.15 -5.15 -6.79
N TRP A 141 -8.19 -5.67 -6.02
CA TRP A 141 -7.12 -6.51 -6.53
C TRP A 141 -7.64 -7.95 -6.77
N GLU A 142 -8.33 -8.54 -5.80
CA GLU A 142 -8.90 -9.89 -5.89
C GLU A 142 -10.02 -10.00 -6.92
N ARG A 143 -10.66 -8.87 -7.24
CA ARG A 143 -11.63 -8.75 -8.33
C ARG A 143 -10.99 -8.41 -9.67
N CYS A 144 -9.66 -8.36 -9.75
CA CYS A 144 -8.90 -8.07 -10.96
C CYS A 144 -9.22 -6.71 -11.60
N ILE A 145 -9.66 -5.75 -10.78
CA ILE A 145 -9.98 -4.39 -11.22
C ILE A 145 -8.72 -3.53 -11.23
N SER A 146 -8.06 -3.41 -10.08
CA SER A 146 -6.90 -2.52 -9.90
C SER A 146 -6.24 -2.74 -8.54
N ARG A 147 -4.92 -2.61 -8.47
CA ARG A 147 -4.17 -2.42 -7.20
C ARG A 147 -4.20 -0.98 -6.71
N THR A 148 -4.43 -0.03 -7.61
CA THR A 148 -4.56 1.41 -7.36
C THR A 148 -3.29 2.06 -6.82
N LEU A 149 -3.14 3.37 -6.99
CA LEU A 149 -2.00 4.11 -6.43
C LEU A 149 -2.28 4.60 -5.00
N PRO A 150 -1.25 4.73 -4.13
CA PRO A 150 0.17 4.44 -4.38
C PRO A 150 0.52 2.94 -4.28
N VAL A 151 -0.43 2.10 -3.83
CA VAL A 151 -0.18 0.68 -3.49
C VAL A 151 0.42 -0.13 -4.63
N ALA A 152 0.01 0.11 -5.87
CA ALA A 152 0.51 -0.60 -7.03
C ALA A 152 2.02 -0.37 -7.26
N MET A 153 2.58 0.73 -6.76
CA MET A 153 4.00 1.06 -6.82
C MET A 153 4.76 0.73 -5.52
N ILE A 154 4.10 0.12 -4.53
CA ILE A 154 4.73 -0.40 -3.30
C ILE A 154 5.07 -1.88 -3.50
N PRO A 155 6.29 -2.31 -3.13
CA PRO A 155 6.73 -3.69 -3.26
C PRO A 155 5.76 -4.66 -2.56
N ASN A 156 5.46 -5.76 -3.23
CA ASN A 156 4.61 -6.83 -2.75
C ASN A 156 5.36 -8.17 -2.84
N LEU A 157 4.69 -9.25 -2.47
CA LEU A 157 5.27 -10.57 -2.34
C LEU A 157 5.89 -11.12 -3.66
N TYR A 158 5.40 -10.70 -4.83
CA TYR A 158 5.85 -11.21 -6.15
C TYR A 158 5.46 -10.22 -7.27
N ASN A 159 5.87 -10.47 -8.53
CA ASN A 159 5.63 -9.65 -9.73
C ASN A 159 5.87 -8.15 -9.53
N ASN A 160 7.03 -7.78 -9.00
CA ASN A 160 7.40 -6.39 -8.74
C ASN A 160 8.11 -5.72 -9.92
N ASN A 161 7.83 -6.16 -11.16
CA ASN A 161 8.42 -5.59 -12.36
C ASN A 161 7.55 -4.49 -12.95
N TYR A 162 8.20 -3.46 -13.47
CA TYR A 162 7.61 -2.28 -14.08
C TYR A 162 8.37 -2.00 -15.38
N GLN A 163 7.65 -2.01 -16.51
CA GLN A 163 8.21 -1.61 -17.78
C GLN A 163 7.91 -0.14 -18.05
N ILE A 164 8.96 0.65 -18.20
CA ILE A 164 8.87 2.06 -18.56
C ILE A 164 9.14 2.20 -20.06
N LEU A 165 8.19 2.82 -20.77
CA LEU A 165 8.33 3.23 -22.15
C LEU A 165 8.29 4.75 -22.23
N GLN A 166 9.10 5.34 -23.10
CA GLN A 166 9.14 6.79 -23.27
C GLN A 166 8.96 7.17 -24.73
N THR A 167 8.25 8.27 -24.91
CA THR A 167 8.16 9.02 -26.17
C THR A 167 8.45 10.49 -25.84
N PRO A 168 8.58 11.38 -26.84
CA PRO A 168 8.70 12.80 -26.57
C PRO A 168 7.55 13.35 -25.70
N ASP A 169 6.34 12.83 -25.91
CA ASP A 169 5.10 13.42 -25.36
C ASP A 169 4.46 12.59 -24.23
N TYR A 170 4.92 11.36 -24.01
CA TYR A 170 4.36 10.44 -23.02
C TYR A 170 5.42 9.57 -22.35
N VAL A 171 5.17 9.26 -21.08
CA VAL A 171 5.75 8.11 -20.38
C VAL A 171 4.64 7.09 -20.16
N VAL A 172 4.92 5.82 -20.41
CA VAL A 172 4.02 4.71 -20.07
C VAL A 172 4.72 3.83 -19.04
N ILE A 173 4.03 3.54 -17.94
CA ILE A 173 4.48 2.58 -16.93
C ILE A 173 3.51 1.40 -16.94
N GLN A 174 3.95 0.27 -17.51
CA GLN A 174 3.25 -1.00 -17.39
C GLN A 174 3.71 -1.69 -16.12
N MET A 175 2.79 -1.99 -15.22
CA MET A 175 3.04 -2.79 -14.03
C MET A 175 2.76 -4.25 -14.38
N GLU A 176 3.67 -5.14 -14.01
CA GLU A 176 3.50 -6.57 -14.28
C GLU A 176 2.29 -7.11 -13.52
N MET A 177 2.13 -6.75 -12.24
CA MET A 177 0.99 -7.22 -11.45
C MET A 177 -0.34 -6.62 -11.94
N ILE A 178 -1.36 -7.48 -12.04
CA ILE A 178 -2.71 -7.21 -12.55
C ILE A 178 -2.79 -7.06 -14.06
N HIS A 179 -2.58 -5.84 -14.58
CA HIS A 179 -2.63 -5.48 -16.01
C HIS A 179 -2.50 -3.95 -16.18
N GLU A 180 -2.00 -3.25 -15.16
CA GLU A 180 -2.11 -1.80 -15.09
C GLU A 180 -1.09 -1.11 -15.99
N ALA A 181 -1.58 -0.35 -16.97
CA ALA A 181 -0.79 0.57 -17.77
C ALA A 181 -1.13 2.01 -17.43
N ARG A 182 -0.14 2.78 -16.96
CA ARG A 182 -0.28 4.22 -16.71
C ARG A 182 0.23 5.00 -17.90
N ILE A 183 -0.63 5.77 -18.54
CA ILE A 183 -0.28 6.67 -19.63
C ILE A 183 -0.13 8.07 -19.04
N ILE A 184 1.09 8.62 -19.07
CA ILE A 184 1.44 9.90 -18.44
C ILE A 184 1.83 10.89 -19.53
N PRO A 185 0.95 11.85 -19.88
CA PRO A 185 1.28 12.95 -20.78
C PRO A 185 2.37 13.86 -20.21
N LEU A 186 3.24 14.36 -21.09
CA LEU A 186 4.35 15.27 -20.78
C LEU A 186 4.19 16.67 -21.40
N ASP A 187 3.10 16.92 -22.11
CA ASP A 187 2.87 18.14 -22.90
C ASP A 187 2.29 19.32 -22.10
N GLY A 188 2.23 19.20 -20.77
CA GLY A 188 1.71 20.24 -19.89
C GLY A 188 0.20 20.47 -19.97
N ARG A 189 -0.56 19.58 -20.63
CA ARG A 189 -2.02 19.69 -20.66
C ARG A 189 -2.62 19.61 -19.25
N ALA A 190 -3.71 20.33 -19.03
CA ALA A 190 -4.39 20.32 -17.74
C ALA A 190 -4.92 18.91 -17.38
N HIS A 191 -5.13 18.68 -16.09
CA HIS A 191 -5.90 17.54 -15.61
C HIS A 191 -7.32 17.55 -16.18
N ALA A 192 -7.91 16.36 -16.30
CA ALA A 192 -9.33 16.24 -16.61
C ALA A 192 -10.17 16.92 -15.52
N SER A 193 -11.42 17.26 -15.84
CA SER A 193 -12.37 17.71 -14.81
C SER A 193 -12.44 16.70 -13.67
N ASP A 194 -12.56 17.21 -12.45
CA ASP A 194 -12.78 16.46 -11.20
C ASP A 194 -13.97 15.47 -11.20
N ARG A 195 -14.84 15.56 -12.20
CA ARG A 195 -15.95 14.62 -12.47
C ARG A 195 -15.49 13.32 -13.14
N VAL A 196 -14.33 13.33 -13.80
CA VAL A 196 -13.74 12.15 -14.43
C VAL A 196 -12.76 11.55 -13.44
N ARG A 197 -13.18 10.49 -12.75
CA ARG A 197 -12.39 9.82 -11.71
C ARG A 197 -12.05 8.39 -12.10
N GLN A 198 -10.79 8.00 -11.89
CA GLN A 198 -10.24 6.71 -12.33
C GLN A 198 -9.53 5.97 -11.19
N TRP A 199 -9.44 4.65 -11.28
CA TRP A 199 -8.78 3.82 -10.25
C TRP A 199 -7.27 4.10 -10.12
N LEU A 200 -6.63 4.42 -11.24
CA LEU A 200 -5.22 4.85 -11.29
C LEU A 200 -5.06 6.37 -11.24
N GLY A 201 -6.16 7.12 -11.11
CA GLY A 201 -6.17 8.57 -11.20
C GLY A 201 -5.85 9.10 -12.60
N ASP A 202 -5.69 10.42 -12.69
CA ASP A 202 -5.31 11.16 -13.88
C ASP A 202 -3.90 11.73 -13.67
N SER A 203 -2.90 11.21 -14.40
CA SER A 203 -1.48 11.56 -14.22
C SER A 203 -1.03 12.66 -15.20
N ARG A 204 -0.17 13.58 -14.76
CA ARG A 204 0.56 14.54 -15.61
C ARG A 204 2.02 14.54 -15.21
N GLY A 205 2.90 14.44 -16.21
CA GLY A 205 4.34 14.39 -16.01
C GLY A 205 5.04 15.64 -16.52
N HIS A 206 6.15 15.99 -15.89
CA HIS A 206 7.10 16.99 -16.37
C HIS A 206 8.51 16.66 -15.89
N TRP A 207 9.51 17.30 -16.49
CA TRP A 207 10.91 17.12 -16.10
C TRP A 207 11.40 18.28 -15.24
N GLU A 208 11.95 17.96 -14.08
CA GLU A 208 12.71 18.89 -13.23
C GLU A 208 14.19 18.51 -13.30
N GLY A 209 14.92 19.16 -14.20
CA GLY A 209 16.30 18.79 -14.51
C GLY A 209 16.38 17.35 -15.02
N ARG A 210 16.86 16.44 -14.17
CA ARG A 210 17.00 15.00 -14.50
C ARG A 210 15.96 14.09 -13.85
N THR A 211 14.95 14.68 -13.22
CA THR A 211 13.92 13.93 -12.51
C THR A 211 12.61 14.03 -13.26
N LEU A 212 12.03 12.89 -13.62
CA LEU A 212 10.65 12.85 -14.06
C LEU A 212 9.77 13.00 -12.82
N VAL A 213 8.96 14.05 -12.80
CA VAL A 213 7.97 14.31 -11.76
C VAL A 213 6.61 13.99 -12.34
N ILE A 214 5.81 13.21 -11.61
CA ILE A 214 4.45 12.86 -12.03
C ILE A 214 3.50 13.27 -10.91
N GLU A 215 2.59 14.18 -11.21
CA GLU A 215 1.44 14.46 -10.35
C GLU A 215 0.26 13.61 -10.80
N THR A 216 -0.41 12.94 -9.86
CA THR A 216 -1.64 12.21 -10.11
C THR A 216 -2.73 12.67 -9.16
N THR A 217 -3.89 13.00 -9.73
CA THR A 217 -5.10 13.43 -9.01
C THR A 217 -6.32 12.65 -9.53
N ASN A 218 -7.54 13.12 -9.25
CA ASN A 218 -8.80 12.57 -9.78
C ASN A 218 -8.94 11.04 -9.57
N PHE A 219 -8.52 10.56 -8.41
CA PHE A 219 -8.74 9.17 -8.05
C PHE A 219 -10.23 8.89 -7.81
N ASN A 220 -10.61 7.62 -8.01
CA ASN A 220 -11.90 7.09 -7.60
C ASN A 220 -12.10 7.31 -6.10
N ASP A 221 -13.24 7.87 -5.69
CA ASP A 221 -13.53 8.21 -4.29
C ASP A 221 -13.93 7.00 -3.43
N LYS A 222 -13.93 5.80 -4.02
CA LYS A 222 -14.09 4.52 -3.31
C LYS A 222 -12.74 3.82 -3.05
N LEU A 223 -11.62 4.51 -3.27
CA LEU A 223 -10.27 3.94 -3.20
C LEU A 223 -9.84 3.55 -1.78
N ASP A 224 -10.39 4.19 -0.74
CA ASP A 224 -10.21 3.77 0.66
C ASP A 224 -11.06 2.53 1.03
N GLY A 225 -11.93 2.06 0.14
CA GLY A 225 -12.75 0.85 0.34
C GLY A 225 -14.27 1.03 0.21
N GLY A 226 -14.79 2.23 -0.05
CA GLY A 226 -16.19 2.48 -0.44
C GLY A 226 -17.26 1.68 0.34
N ASP A 227 -18.31 1.22 -0.36
CA ASP A 227 -19.48 0.51 0.23
C ASP A 227 -19.19 -0.99 0.53
N ILE A 228 -18.06 -1.20 1.21
CA ILE A 228 -17.44 -2.39 1.81
C ILE A 228 -16.32 -3.03 0.98
N GLN A 229 -15.08 -2.79 1.42
CA GLN A 229 -13.86 -3.54 1.14
C GLN A 229 -13.00 -3.47 2.42
N PRO A 230 -12.72 -4.59 3.13
CA PRO A 230 -11.46 -5.28 2.83
C PRO A 230 -11.41 -6.77 3.18
N SER A 231 -10.48 -7.50 2.55
CA SER A 231 -9.89 -8.70 3.15
C SER A 231 -8.42 -8.65 2.77
N HIS A 232 -7.57 -8.61 3.80
CA HIS A 232 -6.12 -8.45 3.67
C HIS A 232 -5.44 -9.80 3.81
N VAL A 233 -4.77 -10.27 2.75
CA VAL A 233 -3.74 -11.31 2.88
C VAL A 233 -2.34 -10.68 2.93
N ILE A 234 -2.18 -9.40 2.54
CA ILE A 234 -0.83 -8.79 2.45
C ILE A 234 -0.81 -7.29 2.71
N GLN A 235 0.26 -6.87 3.40
CA GLN A 235 0.56 -5.49 3.78
C GLN A 235 0.78 -4.62 2.54
N THR A 236 -0.27 -3.93 2.10
CA THR A 236 -0.14 -2.85 1.14
C THR A 236 -0.65 -1.60 1.84
N GLY A 237 0.17 -0.54 1.84
CA GLY A 237 -0.09 0.66 2.65
C GLY A 237 -1.46 1.31 2.42
N HIS A 238 -1.77 2.32 3.22
CA HIS A 238 -3.04 3.03 3.13
C HIS A 238 -3.20 3.72 1.77
N ARG A 239 -4.31 3.45 1.09
CA ARG A 239 -4.58 3.94 -0.27
C ARG A 239 -4.97 5.43 -0.31
N GLY A 240 -5.51 5.96 0.79
CA GLY A 240 -6.09 7.31 0.84
C GLY A 240 -7.56 7.32 0.41
N SER A 241 -8.24 8.44 0.63
CA SER A 241 -9.67 8.68 0.38
C SER A 241 -10.03 8.64 -1.11
N GLY A 242 -9.06 8.84 -1.99
CA GLY A 242 -9.27 9.08 -3.42
C GLY A 242 -9.89 10.45 -3.74
N LYS A 243 -10.82 10.95 -2.91
CA LYS A 243 -11.49 12.24 -3.12
C LYS A 243 -10.54 13.42 -3.09
N THR A 244 -9.70 13.48 -2.05
CA THR A 244 -8.70 14.54 -1.83
C THR A 244 -7.26 14.03 -1.95
N LEU A 245 -7.08 12.84 -2.52
CA LEU A 245 -5.78 12.23 -2.74
C LEU A 245 -5.06 12.92 -3.90
N ARG A 246 -3.85 13.39 -3.62
CA ARG A 246 -2.85 13.83 -4.59
C ARG A 246 -1.58 13.02 -4.36
N LEU A 247 -1.03 12.48 -5.44
CA LEU A 247 0.20 11.71 -5.43
C LEU A 247 1.24 12.45 -6.27
N VAL A 248 2.43 12.68 -5.72
CA VAL A 248 3.56 13.23 -6.45
C VAL A 248 4.68 12.21 -6.47
N GLU A 249 4.99 11.68 -7.64
CA GLU A 249 6.06 10.72 -7.85
C GLU A 249 7.28 11.41 -8.47
N ARG A 250 8.47 10.91 -8.13
CA ARG A 250 9.75 11.39 -8.63
C ARG A 250 10.60 10.19 -9.02
N PHE A 251 11.02 10.14 -10.27
CA PHE A 251 11.90 9.12 -10.83
C PHE A 251 13.22 9.78 -11.23
N THR A 252 14.29 9.49 -10.50
CA THR A 252 15.62 10.00 -10.79
C THR A 252 16.58 8.85 -11.05
N ARG A 253 17.13 8.74 -12.26
CA ARG A 253 18.17 7.75 -12.54
C ARG A 253 19.47 8.16 -11.84
N VAL A 254 19.94 7.34 -10.90
CA VAL A 254 21.11 7.64 -10.07
C VAL A 254 22.37 6.89 -10.49
N ASN A 255 22.21 5.81 -11.24
CA ASN A 255 23.29 5.11 -11.95
C ASN A 255 22.69 4.23 -13.08
N ALA A 256 23.54 3.46 -13.77
CA ALA A 256 23.13 2.62 -14.89
C ALA A 256 22.05 1.59 -14.53
N GLY A 257 22.04 1.09 -13.29
CA GLY A 257 21.17 0.01 -12.83
C GLY A 257 20.16 0.41 -11.75
N THR A 258 20.01 1.70 -11.43
CA THR A 258 19.13 2.14 -10.33
C THR A 258 18.39 3.43 -10.67
N ILE A 259 17.07 3.43 -10.46
CA ILE A 259 16.24 4.62 -10.32
C ILE A 259 15.96 4.82 -8.83
N ASP A 260 16.26 6.01 -8.31
CA ASP A 260 15.70 6.46 -7.03
C ASP A 260 14.26 6.90 -7.30
N TYR A 261 13.32 6.01 -6.96
CA TYR A 261 11.90 6.28 -7.06
C TYR A 261 11.36 6.69 -5.70
N ARG A 262 10.70 7.83 -5.66
CA ARG A 262 10.05 8.36 -4.48
C ARG A 262 8.64 8.80 -4.81
N PHE A 263 7.75 8.68 -3.84
CA PHE A 263 6.43 9.26 -3.96
C PHE A 263 5.99 9.92 -2.67
N THR A 264 5.34 11.06 -2.79
CA THR A 264 4.73 11.81 -1.70
C THR A 264 3.21 11.71 -1.83
N VAL A 265 2.57 11.32 -0.73
CA VAL A 265 1.12 11.18 -0.64
C VAL A 265 0.57 12.35 0.16
N GLU A 266 -0.39 13.04 -0.44
CA GLU A 266 -1.12 14.13 0.17
C GLU A 266 -2.60 13.80 0.16
N ASP A 267 -3.17 13.62 1.34
CA ASP A 267 -4.60 13.45 1.48
C ASP A 267 -5.06 13.97 2.85
N PRO A 268 -5.56 15.22 2.93
CA PRO A 268 -5.93 15.83 4.20
C PRO A 268 -7.13 15.15 4.87
N GLN A 269 -7.90 14.30 4.18
CA GLN A 269 -8.98 13.51 4.79
C GLN A 269 -8.47 12.24 5.48
N THR A 270 -7.28 11.77 5.13
CA THR A 270 -6.72 10.50 5.62
C THR A 270 -5.50 10.69 6.52
N PHE A 271 -4.64 11.65 6.19
CA PHE A 271 -3.37 11.87 6.88
C PHE A 271 -3.34 13.25 7.56
N THR A 272 -2.63 13.32 8.68
CA THR A 272 -2.44 14.57 9.45
C THR A 272 -1.42 15.51 8.79
N ARG A 273 -0.52 14.94 7.99
CA ARG A 273 0.45 15.63 7.12
C ARG A 273 0.81 14.72 5.93
N PRO A 274 1.39 15.26 4.84
CA PRO A 274 1.97 14.45 3.79
C PRO A 274 3.01 13.45 4.31
N TYR A 275 3.21 12.36 3.58
CA TYR A 275 4.32 11.45 3.82
C TYR A 275 4.99 11.05 2.50
N THR A 276 6.28 10.75 2.56
CA THR A 276 7.10 10.35 1.42
C THR A 276 7.68 8.97 1.64
N VAL A 277 7.57 8.13 0.62
CA VAL A 277 8.15 6.79 0.55
C VAL A 277 9.25 6.81 -0.50
N ALA A 278 10.35 6.12 -0.24
CA ALA A 278 11.45 6.00 -1.19
C ALA A 278 11.83 4.52 -1.39
N ILE A 279 11.64 4.05 -2.62
CA ILE A 279 11.82 2.66 -3.04
C ILE A 279 12.76 2.67 -4.25
N PRO A 280 14.02 2.24 -4.10
CA PRO A 280 14.90 2.13 -5.25
C PRO A 280 14.39 1.06 -6.20
N MET A 281 14.36 1.37 -7.49
CA MET A 281 14.06 0.39 -8.54
C MET A 281 15.36 -0.05 -9.19
N ARG A 282 15.60 -1.35 -9.23
CA ARG A 282 16.78 -1.96 -9.87
C ARG A 282 16.44 -2.32 -11.29
N LYS A 283 17.37 -2.09 -12.21
CA LYS A 283 17.20 -2.53 -13.59
C LYS A 283 17.13 -4.06 -13.59
N ALA A 284 16.11 -4.61 -14.24
CA ALA A 284 16.00 -6.04 -14.39
C ALA A 284 17.11 -6.57 -15.30
N THR A 285 17.41 -7.86 -15.18
CA THR A 285 18.40 -8.54 -16.01
C THR A 285 17.89 -8.68 -17.44
N GLU A 286 18.78 -8.85 -18.41
CA GLU A 286 18.41 -8.88 -19.85
C GLU A 286 17.49 -10.06 -20.23
N ASP A 287 17.48 -11.11 -19.42
CA ASP A 287 16.61 -12.28 -19.52
C ASP A 287 15.23 -12.08 -18.86
N THR A 288 14.99 -10.96 -18.18
CA THR A 288 13.68 -10.66 -17.58
C THR A 288 12.68 -10.30 -18.67
N ALA A 289 11.75 -11.21 -18.94
CA ALA A 289 10.55 -10.94 -19.72
C ALA A 289 9.38 -10.58 -18.77
N LEU A 290 8.64 -9.52 -19.10
CA LEU A 290 7.33 -9.31 -18.48
C LEU A 290 6.35 -10.32 -19.08
N TYR A 291 5.78 -11.17 -18.23
CA TYR A 291 4.72 -12.07 -18.61
C TYR A 291 3.36 -11.45 -18.30
N GLU A 292 2.33 -11.96 -18.98
CA GLU A 292 0.95 -11.63 -18.67
C GLU A 292 0.62 -12.04 -17.23
N TYR A 293 0.05 -11.11 -16.46
CA TYR A 293 -0.58 -11.42 -15.18
C TYR A 293 -2.05 -11.72 -15.42
N ALA A 294 -2.36 -13.00 -15.66
CA ALA A 294 -3.72 -13.46 -15.93
C ALA A 294 -4.54 -13.52 -14.62
N CYS A 295 -4.91 -12.35 -14.08
CA CYS A 295 -5.57 -12.27 -12.76
C CYS A 295 -6.91 -13.02 -12.73
N HIS A 296 -7.65 -13.06 -13.83
CA HIS A 296 -8.95 -13.74 -13.86
C HIS A 296 -8.77 -15.26 -14.01
N GLU A 297 -7.87 -15.67 -14.89
CA GLU A 297 -7.59 -17.06 -15.24
C GLU A 297 -6.88 -17.77 -14.07
N GLY A 298 -7.62 -18.64 -13.38
CA GLY A 298 -7.08 -19.37 -12.22
C GLY A 298 -7.24 -18.65 -10.88
N ASN A 299 -7.97 -17.52 -10.84
CA ASN A 299 -8.39 -16.93 -9.57
C ASN A 299 -9.58 -17.68 -8.98
N TYR A 300 -9.24 -18.77 -8.29
CA TYR A 300 -10.18 -19.60 -7.55
C TYR A 300 -10.45 -19.08 -6.14
N ALA A 301 -9.87 -17.95 -5.72
CA ALA A 301 -10.03 -17.43 -4.36
C ALA A 301 -11.53 -17.27 -4.02
N MET A 302 -12.30 -16.67 -4.93
CA MET A 302 -13.75 -16.52 -4.79
C MET A 302 -14.48 -17.86 -4.71
N LEU A 303 -14.17 -18.78 -5.62
CA LEU A 303 -14.80 -20.09 -5.65
C LEU A 303 -14.50 -20.88 -4.37
N ASN A 304 -13.26 -20.84 -3.90
CA ASN A 304 -12.79 -21.57 -2.73
C ASN A 304 -13.38 -21.00 -1.44
N LEU A 305 -13.45 -19.67 -1.30
CA LEU A 305 -14.12 -19.01 -0.18
C LEU A 305 -15.61 -19.39 -0.12
N LEU A 306 -16.32 -19.32 -1.25
CA LEU A 306 -17.73 -19.69 -1.32
C LEU A 306 -17.96 -21.19 -1.07
N LYS A 307 -17.07 -22.07 -1.56
CA LYS A 307 -17.12 -23.51 -1.28
C LYS A 307 -16.90 -23.80 0.20
N GLY A 308 -15.92 -23.16 0.83
CA GLY A 308 -15.67 -23.28 2.27
C GLY A 308 -16.85 -22.82 3.11
N GLY A 309 -17.43 -21.65 2.78
CA GLY A 309 -18.64 -21.15 3.43
C GLY A 309 -19.81 -22.14 3.38
N ARG A 310 -20.13 -22.68 2.19
CA ARG A 310 -21.19 -23.68 2.02
C ARG A 310 -20.90 -24.98 2.76
N ALA A 311 -19.64 -25.42 2.83
CA ALA A 311 -19.29 -26.61 3.59
C ALA A 311 -19.58 -26.44 5.08
N ASN A 312 -19.32 -25.25 5.63
CA ASN A 312 -19.64 -24.91 7.03
C ASN A 312 -21.15 -24.87 7.27
N GLU A 313 -21.93 -24.25 6.37
CA GLU A 313 -23.39 -24.25 6.42
C GLU A 313 -23.96 -25.68 6.39
N GLN A 314 -23.45 -26.51 5.47
CA GLN A 314 -23.86 -27.90 5.32
C GLN A 314 -23.56 -28.71 6.59
N ALA A 315 -22.38 -28.50 7.21
CA ALA A 315 -22.04 -29.13 8.48
C ALA A 315 -23.02 -28.75 9.61
N ALA A 316 -23.42 -27.48 9.69
CA ALA A 316 -24.43 -27.03 10.67
C ALA A 316 -25.81 -27.65 10.41
N VAL A 317 -26.23 -27.75 9.14
CA VAL A 317 -27.48 -28.42 8.73
C VAL A 317 -27.44 -29.90 9.09
N ASP A 318 -26.33 -30.59 8.83
CA ASP A 318 -26.20 -32.01 9.11
C ASP A 318 -26.13 -32.31 10.62
N ALA A 319 -25.49 -31.45 11.40
CA ALA A 319 -25.54 -31.49 12.86
C ALA A 319 -26.98 -31.31 13.39
N SER A 320 -27.71 -30.33 12.86
CA SER A 320 -29.13 -30.11 13.21
C SER A 320 -30.00 -31.32 12.85
N ARG A 321 -29.81 -31.91 11.66
CA ARG A 321 -30.51 -33.15 11.24
C ARG A 321 -30.18 -34.33 12.14
N LEU A 322 -28.92 -34.50 12.53
CA LEU A 322 -28.51 -35.55 13.46
C LEU A 322 -29.19 -35.38 14.81
N MET A 323 -29.18 -34.17 15.38
CA MET A 323 -29.89 -33.87 16.63
C MET A 323 -31.41 -34.08 16.50
N SER A 324 -32.01 -33.77 15.34
CA SER A 324 -33.43 -34.04 15.06
C SER A 324 -33.74 -35.53 15.02
N ARG A 325 -32.90 -36.35 14.37
CA ARG A 325 -33.04 -37.81 14.34
C ARG A 325 -32.90 -38.42 15.73
N GLN A 326 -31.85 -38.05 16.47
CA GLN A 326 -31.64 -38.50 17.86
C GLN A 326 -32.85 -38.20 18.76
N ARG A 327 -33.43 -36.99 18.64
CA ARG A 327 -34.66 -36.61 19.37
C ARG A 327 -35.87 -37.47 18.98
N THR A 328 -36.01 -37.81 17.69
CA THR A 328 -37.12 -38.61 17.16
C THR A 328 -36.99 -40.08 17.57
N GLU A 329 -35.79 -40.65 17.49
CA GLU A 329 -35.49 -42.05 17.83
C GLU A 329 -35.56 -42.32 19.35
N ALA A 330 -35.18 -41.34 20.17
CA ALA A 330 -35.26 -41.44 21.64
C ALA A 330 -36.69 -41.32 22.21
N GLY A 331 -37.71 -41.16 21.37
CA GLY A 331 -39.12 -41.18 21.77
C GLY A 331 -39.58 -40.00 22.64
N HIS A 332 -38.86 -38.87 22.66
CA HIS A 332 -39.12 -37.79 23.61
C HIS A 332 -40.09 -36.71 23.07
N PRO A 333 -41.22 -36.41 23.77
CA PRO A 333 -41.89 -35.12 23.71
C PRO A 333 -41.04 -34.09 24.47
N GLY A 334 -40.96 -32.86 23.96
CA GLY A 334 -39.87 -31.93 24.25
C GLY A 334 -39.59 -31.56 25.72
N ILE A 335 -38.34 -31.12 25.92
CA ILE A 335 -37.74 -30.31 27.02
C ILE A 335 -37.15 -31.17 28.18
N ARG A 336 -35.85 -31.12 28.55
CA ARG A 336 -35.02 -29.96 29.00
C ARG A 336 -33.53 -30.37 29.12
N GLU A 337 -32.61 -29.61 28.50
CA GLU A 337 -31.20 -29.27 28.90
C GLU A 337 -30.24 -29.05 27.71
N PRO A 338 -29.23 -28.16 27.85
CA PRO A 338 -28.88 -27.18 26.83
C PRO A 338 -28.03 -27.78 25.71
N ALA A 339 -28.18 -27.19 24.52
CA ALA A 339 -27.31 -27.41 23.39
C ALA A 339 -25.85 -27.37 23.85
N VAL A 340 -25.17 -28.51 23.78
CA VAL A 340 -23.71 -28.56 23.91
C VAL A 340 -23.16 -27.58 22.87
N PRO A 341 -22.27 -26.64 23.24
CA PRO A 341 -21.70 -25.73 22.26
C PRO A 341 -20.98 -26.56 21.22
N ILE A 342 -21.36 -26.37 19.96
CA ILE A 342 -20.65 -26.92 18.81
C ILE A 342 -19.24 -26.33 18.86
N ILE A 343 -18.27 -27.11 19.32
CA ILE A 343 -16.87 -26.89 18.97
C ILE A 343 -16.65 -27.75 17.72
N PRO A 344 -16.46 -27.16 16.53
CA PRO A 344 -16.13 -27.93 15.34
C PRO A 344 -14.82 -28.71 15.57
N PRO A 345 -14.62 -29.89 14.94
CA PRO A 345 -13.37 -30.62 15.05
C PRO A 345 -12.21 -29.77 14.49
N ARG A 346 -11.04 -29.91 15.12
CA ARG A 346 -9.78 -29.28 14.74
C ARG A 346 -9.33 -29.64 13.33
#